data_AF-A0A933GKJ3-F1
#
_entry.id   AF-A0A933GKJ3-F1
#
_cell.length_a   1.000
_cell.length_b   1.000
_cell.length_c   1.000
_cell.angle_alpha   90.00
_cell.angle_beta   90.00
_cell.angle_gamma   90.00
#
_symmetry.space_group_name_H-M   'P 1'
#
loop_
_entity.id
_entity.type
_entity.pdbx_description
1 polymer ?
#
loop_
_entity_poly.entity_id
_entity_poly.type
_entity_poly.pdbx_seq_one_letter_code
_entity_poly.pdbx_strand_id
1 'polypeptide(L)'
;MRNNQFRLILLVAIIPLLSLSLVPRFAFAVTVDEIAGSIICQCGCIMVVSTCECGTADQTKALIQGKIDKGETKEQIMKYFVDQYGEKVLAAPSKSGFNVTAWIIPFAALLFGAGVIYMVVRKWVISRQTAKVEIRKETKAKDIDDKYRSKLEEELRSFE
;
A
#
# COMPACT_ATOMS: atom_id res chain seq x y z
N MET A 1 -6.77 7.36 -35.04
CA MET A 1 -5.76 7.97 -34.15
C MET A 1 -5.80 7.50 -32.68
N ARG A 2 -6.62 6.52 -32.29
CA ARG A 2 -6.75 6.04 -30.88
C ARG A 2 -5.82 4.86 -30.51
N ASN A 3 -5.29 4.14 -31.50
CA ASN A 3 -4.41 2.96 -31.29
C ASN A 3 -2.96 3.29 -30.92
N ASN A 4 -2.40 4.43 -31.35
CA ASN A 4 -1.02 4.78 -31.01
C ASN A 4 -0.86 5.21 -29.54
N GLN A 5 -1.91 5.80 -28.94
CA GLN A 5 -1.90 6.20 -27.53
C GLN A 5 -1.86 4.97 -26.60
N PHE A 6 -2.61 3.90 -26.95
CA PHE A 6 -2.55 2.64 -26.21
C PHE A 6 -1.20 1.93 -26.35
N ARG A 7 -0.59 1.95 -27.54
CA ARG A 7 0.75 1.38 -27.78
C ARG A 7 1.84 2.14 -27.01
N LEU A 8 1.74 3.47 -26.92
CA LEU A 8 2.65 4.30 -26.12
C LEU A 8 2.52 4.03 -24.62
N ILE A 9 1.30 3.91 -24.09
CA ILE A 9 1.07 3.57 -22.68
C ILE A 9 1.57 2.15 -22.36
N LEU A 10 1.36 1.20 -23.27
CA LEU A 10 1.81 -0.18 -23.10
C LEU A 10 3.34 -0.31 -23.12
N LEU A 11 4.02 0.44 -23.99
CA LEU A 11 5.49 0.49 -24.03
C LEU A 11 6.08 1.18 -22.78
N VAL A 12 5.49 2.29 -22.32
CA VAL A 12 5.93 3.00 -21.11
C VAL A 12 5.71 2.16 -19.83
N ALA A 13 4.73 1.27 -19.81
CA ALA A 13 4.51 0.35 -18.68
C ALA A 13 5.40 -0.90 -18.70
N ILE A 14 5.77 -1.40 -19.88
CA ILE A 14 6.58 -2.63 -20.03
C ILE A 14 8.08 -2.35 -19.87
N ILE A 15 8.57 -1.19 -20.32
CA ILE A 15 9.98 -0.79 -20.19
C ILE A 15 10.48 -0.83 -18.73
N PRO A 16 9.81 -0.21 -17.73
CA PRO A 16 10.27 -0.28 -16.34
C PRO A 16 10.16 -1.69 -15.75
N LEU A 17 9.19 -2.50 -16.20
CA LEU A 17 9.05 -3.90 -15.80
C LEU A 17 10.21 -4.76 -16.32
N LEU A 18 10.66 -4.51 -17.55
CA LEU A 18 11.77 -5.22 -18.18
C LEU A 18 13.13 -4.78 -17.63
N SER A 19 13.30 -3.48 -17.32
CA SER A 19 14.51 -2.95 -16.69
C SER A 19 14.75 -3.54 -15.28
N LEU A 20 13.69 -3.92 -14.57
CA LEU A 20 13.80 -4.52 -13.23
C LEU A 20 14.41 -5.93 -13.26
N SER A 21 14.37 -6.63 -14.40
CA SER A 21 14.91 -8.00 -14.53
C SER A 21 16.41 -8.06 -14.80
N LEU A 22 17.03 -6.97 -15.23
CA LEU A 22 18.47 -6.92 -15.58
C LEU A 22 19.35 -6.31 -14.48
N VAL A 23 18.79 -5.96 -13.32
CA VAL A 23 19.61 -5.47 -12.21
C VAL A 23 20.53 -6.62 -11.77
N PRO A 24 21.86 -6.47 -11.87
CA PRO A 24 22.77 -7.47 -11.34
C PRO A 24 22.46 -7.65 -9.86
N ARG A 25 22.18 -8.89 -9.45
CA ARG A 25 22.08 -9.25 -8.05
C ARG A 25 23.47 -9.06 -7.47
N PHE A 26 23.70 -7.93 -6.79
CA PHE A 26 24.93 -7.69 -6.05
C PHE A 26 25.08 -8.83 -5.04
N ALA A 27 25.97 -9.78 -5.35
CA ALA A 27 26.37 -10.83 -4.44
C ALA A 27 27.31 -10.17 -3.42
N PHE A 28 26.71 -9.58 -2.38
CA PHE A 28 27.47 -9.16 -1.20
C PHE A 28 28.15 -10.42 -0.64
N ALA A 29 29.45 -10.33 -0.35
CA ALA A 29 30.18 -11.41 0.28
C ALA A 29 29.55 -11.67 1.66
N VAL A 30 28.83 -12.77 1.78
CA VAL A 30 28.15 -13.16 3.01
C VAL A 30 29.20 -13.60 4.03
N THR A 31 29.22 -12.96 5.20
CA THR A 31 30.14 -13.32 6.28
C THR A 31 29.45 -14.18 7.33
N VAL A 32 30.22 -15.02 8.04
CA VAL A 32 29.70 -15.83 9.14
C VAL A 32 29.10 -14.94 10.22
N ASP A 33 29.77 -13.83 10.55
CA ASP A 33 29.34 -12.93 11.63
C ASP A 33 27.99 -12.28 11.32
N GLU A 34 27.75 -11.89 10.07
CA GLU A 34 26.48 -11.31 9.63
C GLU A 34 25.30 -12.28 9.81
N ILE A 35 25.50 -13.56 9.50
CA ILE A 35 24.49 -14.60 9.72
C ILE A 35 24.36 -14.90 11.22
N ALA A 36 25.47 -15.04 11.92
CA ALA A 36 25.49 -15.35 13.36
C ALA A 36 24.82 -14.24 14.20
N GLY A 37 24.95 -12.97 13.80
CA GLY A 37 24.25 -11.85 14.42
C GLY A 37 22.75 -11.80 14.12
N SER A 38 22.28 -12.57 13.13
CA SER A 38 20.87 -12.63 12.75
C SER A 38 20.12 -13.80 13.42
N ILE A 39 20.80 -14.64 14.20
CA ILE A 39 20.27 -15.88 14.77
C ILE A 39 20.53 -15.92 16.28
N ILE A 40 19.54 -16.33 17.07
CA ILE A 40 19.62 -16.53 18.51
C ILE A 40 20.24 -17.90 18.82
N CYS A 41 21.18 -17.92 19.75
CA CYS A 41 21.82 -19.16 20.19
C CYS A 41 20.87 -20.01 21.04
N GLN A 42 20.82 -21.31 20.76
CA GLN A 42 19.97 -22.27 21.47
C GLN A 42 20.56 -22.76 22.80
N CYS A 43 21.54 -22.03 23.34
CA CYS A 43 22.21 -22.36 24.60
C CYS A 43 21.36 -22.03 25.86
N GLY A 44 20.19 -21.40 25.68
CA GLY A 44 19.34 -20.89 26.77
C GLY A 44 19.69 -19.47 27.23
N CYS A 45 20.78 -18.92 26.70
CA CYS A 45 21.30 -17.58 26.99
C CYS A 45 20.55 -16.41 26.33
N ILE A 46 19.69 -16.68 25.34
CA ILE A 46 18.90 -15.68 24.58
C ILE A 46 19.78 -14.60 23.91
N MET A 47 21.07 -14.87 23.73
CA MET A 47 21.99 -14.00 22.97
C MET A 47 22.09 -14.46 21.52
N VAL A 48 22.50 -13.56 20.63
CA VAL A 48 22.81 -13.92 19.24
C VAL A 48 24.07 -14.78 19.15
N VAL A 49 24.16 -15.62 18.13
CA VAL A 49 25.28 -16.56 17.93
C VAL A 49 26.61 -15.82 17.78
N SER A 50 26.62 -14.61 17.21
CA SER A 50 27.86 -13.84 17.06
C SER A 50 28.50 -13.48 18.40
N THR A 51 27.71 -13.03 19.38
CA THR A 51 28.17 -12.56 20.70
C THR A 51 28.20 -13.64 21.78
N CYS A 52 27.61 -14.81 21.54
CA CYS A 52 27.56 -15.88 22.52
C CYS A 52 28.85 -16.71 22.49
N GLU A 53 29.53 -16.78 23.64
CA GLU A 53 30.72 -17.63 23.84
C GLU A 53 30.29 -18.96 24.48
N CYS A 54 29.83 -19.91 23.66
CA CYS A 54 29.53 -21.27 24.10
C CYS A 54 29.75 -22.28 22.98
N GLY A 55 29.94 -23.55 23.32
CA GLY A 55 30.17 -24.61 22.32
C GLY A 55 29.04 -24.75 21.29
N THR A 56 27.79 -24.45 21.65
CA THR A 56 26.66 -24.44 20.70
C THR A 56 26.79 -23.32 19.67
N ALA A 57 27.27 -22.14 20.08
CA ALA A 57 27.51 -21.02 19.18
C ALA A 57 28.65 -21.35 18.22
N ASP A 58 29.73 -21.97 18.71
CA ASP A 58 30.86 -22.40 17.87
C ASP A 58 30.46 -23.44 16.82
N GLN A 59 29.68 -24.45 17.22
CA GLN A 59 29.11 -25.44 16.29
C GLN A 59 28.23 -24.77 15.22
N THR A 60 27.43 -23.79 15.63
CA THR A 60 26.56 -23.04 14.71
C THR A 60 27.38 -22.21 13.73
N LYS A 61 28.42 -21.52 14.19
CA LYS A 61 29.36 -20.76 13.33
C LYS A 61 30.07 -21.68 12.33
N ALA A 62 30.52 -22.85 12.77
CA ALA A 62 31.13 -23.85 11.89
C ALA A 62 30.15 -24.36 10.82
N LEU A 63 28.88 -24.59 11.20
CA LEU A 63 27.83 -24.98 10.26
C LEU A 63 27.53 -23.87 9.24
N ILE A 64 27.46 -22.62 9.68
CA ILE A 64 27.28 -21.45 8.81
C ILE A 64 28.43 -21.36 7.80
N GLN A 65 29.69 -21.44 8.27
CA GLN A 65 30.86 -21.41 7.41
C GLN A 65 30.79 -22.51 6.35
N GLY A 66 30.48 -23.76 6.74
CA GLY A 66 30.35 -24.87 5.81
C GLY A 66 29.21 -24.71 4.78
N LYS A 67 28.21 -23.86 5.03
CA LYS A 67 27.17 -23.52 4.05
C LYS A 67 27.59 -22.39 3.12
N ILE A 68 28.33 -21.40 3.64
CA ILE A 68 28.95 -20.35 2.82
C ILE A 68 29.94 -20.98 1.84
N ASP A 69 30.74 -21.94 2.30
CA ASP A 69 31.72 -22.66 1.46
C ASP A 69 31.05 -23.48 0.35
N LYS A 70 29.79 -23.86 0.53
CA LYS A 70 28.96 -24.51 -0.50
C LYS A 70 28.33 -23.53 -1.50
N GLY A 71 28.55 -22.23 -1.32
CA GLY A 71 27.96 -21.17 -2.15
C GLY A 71 26.48 -20.90 -1.85
N GLU A 72 25.97 -21.29 -0.67
CA GLU A 72 24.60 -20.93 -0.26
C GLU A 72 24.49 -19.42 0.00
N THR A 73 23.39 -18.80 -0.44
CA THR A 73 23.12 -17.39 -0.16
C THR A 73 22.67 -17.19 1.28
N LYS A 74 22.77 -15.95 1.79
CA LYS A 74 22.29 -15.59 3.13
C LYS A 74 20.84 -16.04 3.34
N GLU A 75 19.95 -15.80 2.38
CA GLU A 75 18.54 -16.18 2.46
C GLU A 75 18.35 -17.69 2.56
N GLN A 76 19.15 -18.48 1.83
CA GLN A 76 19.11 -19.94 1.88
C GLN A 76 19.57 -20.45 3.25
N ILE A 77 20.65 -19.88 3.80
CA ILE A 77 21.18 -20.25 5.11
C ILE A 77 20.17 -19.89 6.21
N MET A 78 19.62 -18.67 6.17
CA MET A 78 18.60 -18.23 7.11
C MET A 78 17.34 -19.10 7.03
N LYS A 79 16.89 -19.44 5.82
CA LYS A 79 15.76 -20.36 5.61
C LYS A 79 16.04 -21.73 6.21
N TYR A 80 17.25 -22.27 6.06
CA TYR A 80 17.63 -23.54 6.67
C TYR A 80 17.44 -23.51 8.20
N PHE A 81 17.90 -22.45 8.87
CA PHE A 81 17.73 -22.34 10.32
C PHE A 81 16.26 -22.16 10.73
N VAL A 82 15.46 -21.41 9.96
CA VAL A 82 14.02 -21.28 10.19
C VAL A 82 13.29 -22.60 9.99
N ASP A 83 13.64 -23.37 8.96
CA ASP A 83 13.02 -24.67 8.68
C ASP A 83 13.36 -25.70 9.77
N GLN A 84 14.52 -25.58 10.44
CA GLN A 84 14.94 -26.48 11.53
C GLN A 84 14.43 -26.06 12.92
N TYR A 85 14.46 -24.75 13.23
CA TYR A 85 14.22 -24.23 14.59
C TYR A 85 12.97 -23.32 14.70
N GLY A 86 12.30 -23.03 13.58
CA GLY A 86 11.18 -22.11 13.50
C GLY A 86 11.60 -20.63 13.46
N GLU A 87 10.63 -19.73 13.32
CA GLU A 87 10.89 -18.28 13.20
C GLU A 87 11.50 -17.65 14.46
N LYS A 88 11.33 -18.28 15.63
CA LYS A 88 11.88 -17.80 16.92
C LYS A 88 13.40 -17.84 16.97
N VAL A 89 14.05 -18.54 16.05
CA VAL A 89 15.51 -18.59 15.95
C VAL A 89 16.08 -17.28 15.40
N LEU A 90 15.28 -16.45 14.74
CA LEU A 90 15.72 -15.20 14.16
C LEU A 90 15.83 -14.12 15.23
N ALA A 91 16.97 -13.43 15.28
CA ALA A 91 17.20 -12.30 16.18
C ALA A 91 16.27 -11.11 15.88
N ALA A 92 15.84 -11.00 14.63
CA ALA A 92 14.85 -10.03 14.18
C ALA A 92 13.74 -10.76 13.40
N PRO A 93 12.47 -10.34 13.54
CA PRO A 93 11.38 -10.93 12.76
C PRO A 93 11.69 -10.86 11.27
N SER A 94 11.36 -11.93 10.54
CA SER A 94 11.63 -12.02 9.11
C SER A 94 11.04 -10.79 8.39
N LYS A 95 11.83 -10.19 7.48
CA LYS A 95 11.35 -9.05 6.68
C LYS A 95 10.35 -9.45 5.59
N SER A 96 9.91 -10.71 5.53
CA SER A 96 9.05 -11.23 4.46
C SER A 96 7.66 -11.65 4.97
N GLY A 97 6.65 -11.48 4.12
CA GLY A 97 5.29 -11.95 4.35
C GLY A 97 4.47 -11.05 5.27
N PHE A 98 4.36 -11.40 6.55
CA PHE A 98 3.41 -10.79 7.48
C PHE A 98 3.75 -9.35 7.88
N ASN A 99 5.04 -9.04 8.00
CA ASN A 99 5.52 -7.71 8.40
C ASN A 99 5.13 -6.62 7.38
N VAL A 100 5.10 -6.97 6.09
CA VAL A 100 4.74 -6.03 5.02
C VAL A 100 3.24 -5.73 5.03
N THR A 101 2.39 -6.75 5.20
CA THR A 101 0.94 -6.56 5.27
C THR A 101 0.54 -5.74 6.51
N ALA A 102 1.17 -6.00 7.66
CA ALA A 102 0.95 -5.23 8.89
C ALA A 102 1.24 -3.73 8.71
N TRP A 103 2.20 -3.38 7.86
CA TRP A 103 2.53 -1.99 7.54
C TRP A 103 1.66 -1.38 6.44
N ILE A 104 1.20 -2.17 5.46
CA ILE A 104 0.38 -1.66 4.33
C ILE A 104 -1.08 -1.46 4.74
N ILE A 105 -1.64 -2.35 5.56
CA ILE A 105 -3.06 -2.32 5.98
C ILE A 105 -3.47 -0.94 6.54
N PRO A 106 -2.72 -0.30 7.45
CA PRO A 106 -3.10 1.00 8.01
C PRO A 106 -3.30 2.08 6.93
N PHE A 107 -2.35 2.19 5.99
CA PHE A 107 -2.45 3.18 4.92
C PHE A 107 -3.54 2.83 3.91
N ALA A 108 -3.68 1.55 3.56
CA ALA A 108 -4.74 1.09 2.66
C ALA A 108 -6.14 1.35 3.25
N ALA A 109 -6.33 1.08 4.54
CA ALA A 109 -7.58 1.34 5.25
C ALA A 109 -7.91 2.85 5.30
N LEU A 110 -6.92 3.70 5.57
CA LEU A 110 -7.09 5.16 5.56
C LEU A 110 -7.48 5.68 4.18
N LEU A 111 -6.77 5.26 3.12
CA LEU A 111 -7.08 5.69 1.75
C LEU A 111 -8.46 5.21 1.31
N PHE A 112 -8.81 3.97 1.64
CA PHE A 112 -10.14 3.43 1.35
C PHE A 112 -11.23 4.20 2.08
N GLY A 113 -11.09 4.42 3.39
CA GLY A 113 -12.03 5.19 4.20
C GLY A 113 -12.20 6.63 3.69
N ALA A 114 -11.10 7.32 3.40
CA ALA A 114 -11.13 8.66 2.83
C ALA A 114 -11.82 8.70 1.46
N GLY A 115 -11.57 7.70 0.60
CA GLY A 115 -12.23 7.57 -0.70
C GLY A 115 -13.75 7.38 -0.59
N VAL A 116 -14.21 6.53 0.33
CA VAL A 116 -15.63 6.31 0.60
C VAL A 116 -16.30 7.59 1.11
N ILE A 117 -15.70 8.25 2.12
CA ILE A 117 -16.21 9.52 2.66
C ILE A 117 -16.30 10.58 1.57
N TYR A 118 -15.24 10.72 0.75
CA TYR A 118 -15.22 11.65 -0.36
C TYR A 118 -16.35 11.39 -1.37
N MET A 119 -16.59 10.13 -1.74
CA MET A 119 -17.69 9.77 -2.65
C MET A 119 -19.06 10.11 -2.07
N VAL A 120 -19.30 9.79 -0.79
CA VAL A 120 -20.58 10.06 -0.11
C VAL A 120 -20.82 11.57 -0.02
N VAL A 121 -19.83 12.33 0.44
CA VAL A 121 -19.90 13.79 0.55
C VAL A 121 -20.13 14.42 -0.82
N ARG A 122 -19.39 14.00 -1.85
CA ARG A 122 -19.56 14.51 -3.21
C ARG A 122 -20.98 14.25 -3.73
N LYS A 123 -21.53 13.05 -3.52
CA LYS A 123 -22.89 12.70 -3.92
C LYS A 123 -23.94 13.56 -3.18
N TRP A 124 -23.76 13.79 -1.88
CA TRP A 124 -24.63 14.66 -1.09
C TRP A 124 -24.58 16.12 -1.53
N VAL A 125 -23.39 16.66 -1.78
CA VAL A 125 -23.24 18.06 -2.21
C VAL A 125 -23.89 18.28 -3.58
N ILE A 126 -23.65 17.39 -4.54
CA ILE A 126 -24.24 17.49 -5.88
C ILE A 126 -25.77 17.40 -5.79
N SER A 127 -26.32 16.43 -5.04
CA SER A 127 -27.77 16.28 -4.87
C SER A 127 -28.42 17.53 -4.24
N ARG A 128 -27.78 18.15 -3.25
CA ARG A 128 -28.26 19.41 -2.65
C ARG A 128 -28.22 20.59 -3.63
N GLN A 129 -27.20 20.65 -4.50
CA GLN A 129 -27.12 21.68 -5.51
C GLN A 129 -28.25 21.56 -6.53
N THR A 130 -28.54 20.35 -7.01
CA THR A 130 -29.65 20.11 -7.94
C THR A 130 -30.99 20.51 -7.32
N ALA A 131 -31.27 20.08 -6.08
CA ALA A 131 -32.49 20.44 -5.38
C ALA A 131 -32.64 21.97 -5.17
N LYS A 132 -31.54 22.67 -4.85
CA LYS A 132 -31.55 24.13 -4.69
C LYS A 132 -31.82 24.86 -6.02
N VAL A 133 -31.33 24.33 -7.14
CA VAL A 133 -31.56 24.89 -8.48
C VAL A 133 -33.01 24.71 -8.90
N GLU A 134 -33.61 23.55 -8.64
CA GLU A 134 -35.02 23.29 -8.94
C GLU A 134 -35.96 24.18 -8.14
N ILE A 135 -35.77 24.27 -6.82
CA ILE A 135 -36.56 25.16 -5.96
C ILE A 135 -36.45 26.61 -6.43
N ARG A 136 -35.24 27.08 -6.76
CA ARG A 136 -35.03 28.45 -7.28
C ARG A 136 -35.76 28.69 -8.60
N LYS A 137 -35.80 27.69 -9.48
CA LYS A 137 -36.50 27.77 -10.76
C LYS A 137 -38.01 27.82 -10.56
N GLU A 138 -38.55 27.00 -9.68
CA GLU A 138 -39.97 26.98 -9.34
C GLU A 138 -40.41 28.29 -8.66
N THR A 139 -39.65 28.78 -7.67
CA THR A 139 -39.94 30.07 -7.03
C THR A 139 -39.90 31.23 -8.04
N LYS A 140 -38.92 31.24 -8.95
CA LYS A 140 -38.83 32.28 -9.99
C LYS A 140 -39.96 32.19 -11.00
N ALA A 141 -40.38 30.97 -11.38
CA ALA A 141 -41.50 30.79 -12.29
C ALA A 141 -42.82 31.29 -11.66
N LYS A 142 -43.02 30.99 -10.37
CA LYS A 142 -44.20 31.45 -9.62
C LYS A 142 -44.25 32.98 -9.45
N ASP A 143 -43.13 33.60 -9.06
CA ASP A 143 -43.03 35.06 -8.94
C ASP A 143 -43.38 35.79 -10.25
N ILE A 144 -42.95 35.22 -11.38
CA ILE A 144 -43.25 35.73 -12.71
C ILE A 144 -44.74 35.59 -13.04
N ASP A 145 -45.35 34.43 -12.77
CA ASP A 145 -46.79 34.20 -13.01
C ASP A 145 -47.67 35.15 -12.19
N ASP A 146 -47.39 35.26 -10.88
CA ASP A 146 -48.10 36.16 -9.96
C ASP A 146 -48.05 37.61 -10.45
N LYS A 147 -46.89 38.05 -10.97
CA LYS A 147 -46.70 39.40 -11.54
C LYS A 147 -47.50 39.64 -12.83
N TYR A 148 -47.62 38.65 -13.71
CA TYR A 148 -48.42 38.78 -14.92
C TYR A 148 -49.91 38.81 -14.59
N ARG A 149 -50.35 37.98 -13.64
CA ARG A 149 -51.74 37.96 -13.15
C ARG A 149 -52.15 39.30 -12.55
N SER A 150 -51.31 39.89 -11.68
CA SER A 150 -51.61 41.20 -11.09
C SER A 150 -51.71 42.30 -12.15
N LYS A 151 -50.83 42.26 -13.16
CA LYS A 151 -50.85 43.24 -14.26
C LYS A 151 -52.09 43.09 -15.14
N LEU A 152 -52.53 41.86 -15.41
CA LEU A 152 -53.75 41.60 -16.16
C LEU A 152 -55.00 42.11 -15.43
N GLU A 153 -55.07 41.94 -14.11
CA GLU A 153 -56.18 42.47 -13.30
C GLU A 153 -56.21 44.00 -13.24
N GLU A 154 -55.03 44.65 -13.25
CA GLU A 154 -54.91 46.10 -13.33
C GLU A 154 -55.39 46.63 -14.70
N GLU A 155 -54.97 45.99 -15.79
CA GLU A 155 -55.41 46.33 -17.15
C GLU A 155 -56.93 46.14 -17.30
N LEU A 156 -57.50 45.03 -16.80
CA LEU A 156 -58.96 44.79 -16.83
C LEU A 156 -59.77 45.89 -16.12
N ARG A 157 -59.32 46.34 -14.93
CA ARG A 157 -59.99 47.42 -14.19
C ARG A 157 -59.88 48.78 -14.87
N SER A 158 -58.88 48.99 -15.71
CA SER A 158 -58.72 50.24 -16.45
C SER A 158 -59.67 50.38 -17.65
N PHE A 159 -60.33 49.28 -18.06
CA PHE A 159 -61.27 49.26 -19.18
C PHE A 159 -62.75 49.40 -18.76
N GLU A 160 -63.06 49.35 -17.46
CA GLU A 160 -64.38 49.66 -16.88
C GLU A 160 -64.46 51.14 -16.44
#